data_AF-A0A4U1D6Y7-F1
#
_entry.id   AF-A0A4U1D6Y7-F1
#
_cell.length_a   1.000
_cell.length_b   1.000
_cell.length_c   1.000
_cell.angle_alpha   90.00
_cell.angle_beta   90.00
_cell.angle_gamma   90.00
#
_symmetry.space_group_name_H-M   'P 1'
#
loop_
_entity.id
_entity.type
_entity.pdbx_description
1 polymer ?
#
loop_
_entity_poly.entity_id
_entity_poly.type
_entity_poly.pdbx_seq_one_letter_code
_entity_poly.pdbx_strand_id
1 'polypeptide(L)' 'MYKASKKDIELTKKIIKEEMEKNNVDMTNIDIEDVAIKVLDISYSIGGGYGENTIRKVTDSMMKRNIY' A
#
# COMPACT_ATOMS: atom_id res chain seq x y z
N MET A 1 -15.14 -11.82 5.42
CA MET A 1 -13.93 -10.98 5.47
C MET A 1 -12.81 -11.71 4.76
N TYR A 2 -12.38 -11.23 3.60
CA TYR A 2 -11.29 -11.83 2.83
C TYR A 2 -9.99 -11.58 3.58
N LYS A 3 -9.33 -12.62 4.08
CA LYS A 3 -8.03 -12.50 4.74
C LYS A 3 -6.97 -12.33 3.66
N ALA A 4 -6.49 -11.11 3.43
CA ALA A 4 -5.21 -10.93 2.76
C ALA A 4 -4.18 -11.84 3.44
N SER A 5 -3.41 -12.61 2.67
CA SER A 5 -2.44 -13.52 3.24
C SER A 5 -1.30 -12.70 3.85
N LYS A 6 -0.60 -13.25 4.86
CA LYS A 6 0.59 -12.58 5.42
C LYS A 6 1.59 -12.17 4.33
N LYS A 7 1.73 -13.00 3.28
CA LYS A 7 2.55 -12.71 2.09
C LYS A 7 2.10 -11.47 1.33
N ASP A 8 0.79 -11.25 1.17
CA ASP A 8 0.25 -10.10 0.44
C ASP A 8 0.52 -8.80 1.21
N ILE A 9 0.39 -8.86 2.54
CA ILE A 9 0.72 -7.74 3.44
C ILE A 9 2.21 -7.43 3.37
N GLU A 10 3.09 -8.44 3.45
CA GLU A 10 4.55 -8.21 3.34
C GLU A 10 4.95 -7.64 1.98
N LEU A 11 4.37 -8.14 0.88
CA LEU A 11 4.59 -7.59 -0.46
C LEU A 11 4.16 -6.13 -0.53
N THR A 12 2.96 -5.83 -0.01
CA THR A 12 2.40 -4.48 0.01
C THR A 12 3.28 -3.54 0.83
N LYS A 13 3.72 -3.95 2.02
CA LYS A 13 4.64 -3.18 2.86
C LYS A 13 5.94 -2.86 2.14
N LYS A 14 6.51 -3.82 1.41
CA LYS A 14 7.73 -3.60 0.63
C LYS A 14 7.50 -2.54 -0.46
N ILE A 15 6.41 -2.65 -1.21
CA ILE A 15 6.05 -1.69 -2.26
C ILE A 15 5.83 -0.29 -1.68
N ILE A 16 5.12 -0.19 -0.55
CA ILE A 16 4.91 1.08 0.16
C ILE A 16 6.23 1.71 0.55
N LYS A 17 7.17 0.91 1.08
CA LYS A 17 8.49 1.41 1.44
C LYS A 17 9.24 1.99 0.25
N GLU A 18 9.29 1.23 -0.85
CA GLU A 18 9.96 1.66 -2.08
C GLU A 18 9.37 2.97 -2.64
N GLU A 19 8.03 3.10 -2.68
CA GLU A 19 7.40 4.33 -3.19
C GLU A 19 7.57 5.52 -2.23
N MET A 20 7.54 5.31 -0.91
CA MET A 20 7.79 6.38 0.06
C MET A 20 9.23 6.89 0.00
N GLU A 21 10.23 6.00 -0.08
CA GLU A 21 11.64 6.38 -0.26
C GLU A 21 11.83 7.19 -1.55
N LYS A 22 11.23 6.72 -2.65
CA LYS A 22 11.27 7.41 -3.94
C LYS A 22 10.63 8.80 -3.91
N ASN A 23 9.58 8.99 -3.11
CA ASN A 23 8.89 10.27 -2.95
C ASN A 23 9.46 11.12 -1.80
N ASN A 24 10.54 10.71 -1.14
CA ASN A 24 11.12 11.36 0.05
C ASN A 24 10.08 11.61 1.16
N VAL A 25 9.14 10.67 1.34
CA VAL A 25 8.14 10.73 2.41
C VAL A 25 8.75 10.16 3.69
N ASP A 26 8.67 10.94 4.78
CA ASP A 26 9.19 10.53 6.08
C ASP A 26 8.33 9.42 6.69
N MET A 27 8.95 8.25 6.93
CA MET A 27 8.27 7.07 7.48
C MET A 27 8.19 7.06 9.01
N THR A 28 8.83 8.01 9.71
CA THR A 28 9.15 7.89 11.14
C THR A 28 7.91 7.76 12.03
N ASN A 29 6.78 8.32 11.59
CA ASN A 29 5.50 8.27 12.30
C ASN A 29 4.38 7.55 11.53
N ILE A 30 4.68 6.90 10.40
CA ILE A 30 3.66 6.24 9.60
C ILE A 30 3.60 4.76 9.96
N ASP A 31 2.42 4.30 10.35
CA ASP A 31 2.17 2.87 10.52
C ASP A 31 2.01 2.20 9.15
N ILE A 32 3.12 1.66 8.62
CA ILE A 32 3.17 1.01 7.31
C ILE A 32 2.21 -0.19 7.27
N GLU A 33 1.89 -0.83 8.40
CA GLU A 33 0.91 -1.92 8.43
C GLU A 33 -0.51 -1.41 8.18
N ASP A 34 -0.89 -0.30 8.81
CA ASP A 34 -2.19 0.35 8.59
C ASP A 34 -2.33 0.83 7.14
N VAL A 35 -1.28 1.46 6.59
CA VAL A 35 -1.25 1.88 5.17
C VAL A 35 -1.35 0.66 4.26
N ALA A 36 -0.66 -0.44 4.57
CA ALA A 36 -0.76 -1.66 3.77
C ALA A 36 -2.18 -2.24 3.76
N ILE A 37 -2.87 -2.24 4.91
CA ILE A 37 -4.25 -2.70 5.01
C ILE A 37 -5.17 -1.79 4.17
N LYS A 38 -5.03 -0.47 4.28
CA LYS A 38 -5.79 0.51 3.46
C LYS A 38 -5.56 0.28 1.96
N VAL A 39 -4.31 0.11 1.54
CA VAL A 39 -3.95 -0.12 0.12
C VAL A 39 -4.58 -1.42 -0.39
N LEU A 40 -4.53 -2.50 0.40
CA LEU A 40 -5.14 -3.78 0.05
C LEU A 40 -6.66 -3.67 -0.04
N ASP A 41 -7.29 -2.96 0.89
CA ASP A 41 -8.74 -2.74 0.91
C ASP A 41 -9.20 -1.95 -0.33
N ILE A 42 -8.51 -0.86 -0.66
CA ILE A 42 -8.77 -0.08 -1.88
C ILE A 42 -8.55 -0.93 -3.13
N SER A 43 -7.44 -1.68 -3.19
CA SER A 43 -7.11 -2.54 -4.34
C SER A 43 -8.17 -3.61 -4.59
N TYR A 44 -8.73 -4.16 -3.50
CA TYR A 44 -9.86 -5.10 -3.56
C TYR A 44 -11.15 -4.38 -4.00
N SER A 45 -11.45 -3.21 -3.44
CA SER A 45 -12.66 -2.43 -3.74
C SER A 45 -12.74 -1.97 -5.20
N ILE A 46 -11.60 -1.71 -5.85
CA ILE A 46 -11.57 -1.34 -7.28
C ILE A 46 -11.58 -2.55 -8.22
N GLY A 47 -11.68 -3.78 -7.70
CA GLY A 47 -11.67 -5.01 -8.48
C GLY A 47 -10.32 -5.36 -9.10
N GLY A 48 -9.24 -4.70 -8.67
CA GLY A 48 -7.90 -4.89 -9.23
C GLY A 48 -7.11 -6.06 -8.62
N GLY A 49 -7.62 -6.64 -7.54
CA GLY A 49 -6.95 -7.72 -6.81
C GLY A 49 -5.66 -7.26 -6.11
N TYR A 50 -4.84 -8.22 -5.69
CA TYR A 50 -3.58 -7.98 -4.96
C TYR A 50 -2.35 -8.04 -5.86
N GLY A 51 -2.52 -7.74 -7.15
CA GLY A 51 -1.39 -7.67 -8.08
C GLY A 51 -0.46 -6.52 -7.70
N GLU A 52 0.84 -6.75 -7.80
CA GLU A 52 1.87 -5.74 -7.51
C GLU A 52 1.61 -4.42 -8.26
N ASN A 53 1.21 -4.48 -9.53
CA ASN A 53 0.88 -3.29 -10.32
C ASN A 53 -0.31 -2.50 -9.77
N THR A 54 -1.34 -3.18 -9.25
CA THR A 54 -2.51 -2.54 -8.64
C THR A 54 -2.10 -1.87 -7.33
N ILE A 55 -1.37 -2.59 -6.49
CA ILE A 55 -0.87 -2.11 -5.20
C ILE A 55 0.03 -0.88 -5.40
N ARG A 56 0.95 -0.91 -6.37
CA ARG A 56 1.81 0.24 -6.73
C ARG A 56 0.98 1.45 -7.15
N LYS A 57 -0.02 1.28 -8.03
CA LYS A 57 -0.88 2.38 -8.48
C LYS A 57 -1.66 3.01 -7.34
N VAL A 58 -2.25 2.19 -6.46
CA VAL A 58 -3.00 2.67 -5.29
C VAL A 58 -2.07 3.39 -4.32
N THR A 59 -0.91 2.80 -4.03
CA THR A 59 0.12 3.38 -3.16
C THR A 59 0.61 4.73 -3.70
N ASP A 60 1.03 4.80 -4.97
CA ASP A 60 1.47 6.04 -5.62
C ASP A 60 0.37 7.11 -5.57
N SER A 61 -0.88 6.73 -5.80
CA SER A 61 -2.01 7.65 -5.70
C SER A 61 -2.26 8.15 -4.27
N MET A 62 -2.05 7.32 -3.24
CA MET A 62 -2.16 7.71 -1.84
C MET A 62 -1.03 8.66 -1.43
N MET A 63 0.21 8.34 -1.82
CA MET A 63 1.38 9.16 -1.53
C MET A 63 1.27 10.56 -2.15
N LYS A 64 0.88 10.65 -3.43
CA LYS A 64 0.69 11.93 -4.12
C LYS A 64 -0.35 12.83 -3.48
N ARG A 65 -1.34 12.25 -2.80
CA ARG A 65 -2.41 12.99 -2.14
C ARG A 65 -2.11 13.29 -0.67
N ASN A 66 -0.96 12.84 -0.13
CA ASN A 66 -0.64 12.86 1.30
C ASN A 66 -1.74 12.19 2.17
N ILE A 67 -2.36 11.12 1.66
CA ILE A 67 -3.41 10.38 2.37
C ILE A 67 -2.77 9.09 2.89
N TYR A 68 -2.16 9.13 4.07
CA TYR A 68 -1.58 7.97 4.74
C TYR A 68 -1.94 8.01 6.23
#